data_AF-A0A6B3EXE7-F1
#
_entry.id   AF-A0A6B3EXE7-F1
#
_cell.length_a   1.000
_cell.length_b   1.000
_cell.length_c   1.000
_cell.angle_alpha   90.00
_cell.angle_beta   90.00
_cell.angle_gamma   90.00
#
_symmetry.space_group_name_H-M   'P 1'
#
loop_
_entity.id
_entity.type
_entity.pdbx_description
1 polymer ?
#
loop_
_entity_poly.entity_id
_entity_poly.type
_entity_poly.pdbx_seq_one_letter_code
_entity_poly.pdbx_strand_id
1 'polypeptide(L)' 'RRNLDPAQVYHELLENRWYLSERSGKDVGLAEATRDYVERVLPGQGPAAG' A
#
# COMPACT_ATOMS: atom_id res chain seq x y z
N ARG A 1 16.40 8.37 8.12
CA ARG A 1 15.41 7.28 8.30
C ARG A 1 14.06 7.92 8.48
N ARG A 2 13.06 7.59 7.64
CA ARG A 2 11.68 8.03 7.85
C ARG A 2 11.08 7.12 8.92
N ASN A 3 10.53 7.68 9.99
CA ASN A 3 9.69 6.94 10.91
C ASN A 3 8.30 6.91 10.29
N LEU A 4 7.87 5.73 9.82
CA LEU A 4 6.52 5.55 9.34
C LEU A 4 5.63 5.31 10.56
N ASP A 5 4.61 6.15 10.72
CA ASP A 5 3.62 5.95 11.76
C ASP A 5 2.81 4.68 11.45
N PRO A 6 2.68 3.72 12.39
CA PRO A 6 1.98 2.47 12.13
C PRO A 6 0.52 2.65 11.70
N ALA A 7 -0.18 3.67 12.23
CA ALA A 7 -1.56 3.93 11.85
C ALA A 7 -1.66 4.49 10.43
N GLN A 8 -0.70 5.35 10.03
CA GLN A 8 -0.61 5.82 8.65
C GLN A 8 -0.37 4.65 7.67
N VAL A 9 0.58 3.76 7.96
CA VAL A 9 0.85 2.58 7.11
C VAL A 9 -0.40 1.70 6.98
N TYR A 10 -1.12 1.49 8.08
CA TYR A 10 -2.34 0.71 8.06
C TYR A 10 -3.44 1.39 7.22
N HIS A 11 -3.60 2.71 7.33
CA HIS A 11 -4.54 3.47 6.51
C HIS A 11 -4.24 3.35 5.02
N GLU A 12 -2.99 3.56 4.62
CA GLU A 12 -2.57 3.48 3.22
C GLU A 12 -2.69 2.06 2.66
N LEU A 13 -2.45 1.03 3.48
CA LEU A 13 -2.68 -0.37 3.09
C LEU A 13 -4.17 -0.63 2.81
N LEU A 14 -5.07 -0.10 3.65
CA LEU A 14 -6.52 -0.24 3.44
C LEU A 14 -6.99 0.52 2.20
N GLU A 15 -6.46 1.72 1.95
CA GLU A 15 -6.72 2.47 0.73
C GLU A 15 -6.25 1.72 -0.53
N ASN A 16 -5.03 1.15 -0.49
CA ASN A 16 -4.52 0.34 -1.59
C ASN A 16 -5.40 -0.88 -1.87
N ARG A 17 -5.84 -1.57 -0.80
CA ARG A 17 -6.79 -2.69 -0.94
C ARG A 17 -8.09 -2.25 -1.60
N TRP A 18 -8.68 -1.14 -1.16
CA TRP A 18 -9.89 -0.60 -1.77
C TRP A 18 -9.69 -0.35 -3.26
N TYR A 19 -8.62 0.35 -3.64
CA TYR A 19 -8.31 0.66 -5.03
C TYR A 19 -8.12 -0.60 -5.90
N LEU A 20 -7.40 -1.60 -5.41
CA LEU A 20 -7.20 -2.87 -6.12
C LEU A 20 -8.49 -3.68 -6.25
N SER A 21 -9.32 -3.69 -5.20
CA SER A 21 -10.62 -4.35 -5.24
C SER A 21 -11.57 -3.69 -6.26
N GLU A 22 -11.62 -2.35 -6.27
CA GLU A 22 -12.40 -1.60 -7.26
C GLU A 22 -11.93 -1.89 -8.70
N ARG A 23 -10.61 -1.87 -8.93
CA ARG A 23 -10.05 -2.13 -10.26
C ARG A 23 -10.28 -3.57 -10.75
N SER A 24 -10.24 -4.53 -9.84
CA SER A 24 -10.44 -5.95 -10.18
C SER A 24 -11.91 -6.38 -10.20
N GLY A 25 -12.82 -5.52 -9.72
CA GLY A 25 -14.24 -5.82 -9.60
C GLY A 25 -14.57 -6.90 -8.57
N LYS A 26 -13.65 -7.19 -7.65
CA LYS A 26 -13.80 -8.21 -6.60
C LYS A 26 -12.89 -7.89 -5.42
N ASP A 27 -13.15 -8.51 -4.26
CA ASP A 27 -12.21 -8.37 -3.15
C ASP A 27 -10.87 -9.08 -3.45
N VAL A 28 -9.77 -8.34 -3.35
CA VAL A 28 -8.41 -8.88 -3.54
C VAL A 28 -7.81 -9.48 -2.26
N GLY A 29 -8.39 -9.16 -1.10
CA GLY A 29 -7.90 -9.60 0.20
C GLY A 29 -6.61 -8.91 0.67
N LEU A 30 -6.24 -9.16 1.92
CA LEU A 30 -5.16 -8.44 2.60
C LEU A 30 -3.75 -8.84 2.11
N ALA A 31 -3.54 -10.11 1.79
CA ALA A 31 -2.23 -10.61 1.36
C ALA A 31 -1.79 -10.01 0.03
N GLU A 32 -2.71 -9.94 -0.95
CA GLU A 32 -2.44 -9.32 -2.25
C GLU A 32 -2.20 -7.82 -2.11
N ALA A 33 -3.06 -7.12 -1.36
CA ALA A 33 -2.91 -5.69 -1.10
C ALA A 33 -1.60 -5.34 -0.38
N THR A 34 -1.16 -6.20 0.56
CA THR A 34 0.11 -6.01 1.29
C THR A 34 1.30 -6.15 0.36
N ARG A 35 1.29 -7.16 -0.52
CA ARG A 35 2.34 -7.36 -1.51
C ARG A 35 2.45 -6.15 -2.43
N ASP A 36 1.33 -5.71 -3.01
CA ASP A 36 1.33 -4.56 -3.92
C ASP A 36 1.75 -3.26 -3.21
N TYR A 37 1.28 -3.04 -1.96
CA TYR A 37 1.67 -1.87 -1.16
C TYR A 37 3.19 -1.82 -0.93
N VAL A 38 3.80 -2.93 -0.53
CA VAL A 38 5.26 -3.02 -0.30
C VAL A 38 6.05 -2.86 -1.59
N GLU A 39 5.57 -3.43 -2.70
CA GLU A 39 6.27 -3.40 -3.99
C GLU A 39 6.15 -2.04 -4.71
N ARG A 40 5.05 -1.30 -4.52
CA ARG A 40 4.70 -0.17 -5.40
C ARG A 40 4.41 1.14 -4.69
N VAL A 41 3.81 1.10 -3.49
CA VAL A 41 3.41 2.30 -2.75
C VAL A 41 4.51 2.74 -1.79
N LEU A 42 5.03 1.81 -0.99
CA LEU A 42 6.07 2.07 0.00
C LEU A 42 7.37 2.66 -0.61
N PRO A 43 7.85 2.21 -1.79
CA PRO A 43 9.04 2.80 -2.41
C PRO A 43 8.84 4.27 -2.84
N GLY A 44 7.62 4.66 -3.21
CA GLY A 44 7.26 6.04 -3.56
C GLY A 44 7.27 7.00 -2.36
N GLN A 45 7.42 6.48 -1.15
CA GLN A 45 7.46 7.24 0.10
C GLN A 45 8.86 7.37 0.72
N GLY A 46 9.88 6.76 0.12
CA GLY A 46 11.29 7.05 0.42
C GLY A 46 11.77 8.30 -0.31
N PRO A 47 12.96 8.88 0.03
CA PRO A 47 13.60 9.81 -0.90
C PRO A 47 13.72 9.10 -2.25
N ALA A 48 13.17 9.70 -3.31
CA ALA A 48 13.26 9.19 -4.66
C ALA A 48 14.71 8.73 -4.89
N ALA A 49 14.90 7.44 -5.17
CA ALA A 49 16.21 6.95 -5.52
C ALA A 49 16.54 7.48 -6.92
N GLY A 50 17.34 8.55 -6.98
CA GLY A 50 18.02 9.04 -8.19
C GLY A 50 17.19 9.96 -9.06
#